data_AF-A0A933ELC9-F1
#
_entry.id   AF-A0A933ELC9-F1
#
_cell.length_a   1.000
_cell.length_b   1.000
_cell.length_c   1.000
_cell.angle_alpha   90.00
_cell.angle_beta   90.00
_cell.angle_gamma   90.00
#
_symmetry.space_group_name_H-M   'P 1'
#
loop_
_entity.id
_entity.type
_entity.pdbx_description
1 polymer ?
#
loop_
_entity_poly.entity_id
_entity_poly.type
_entity_poly.pdbx_seq_one_letter_code
_entity_poly.pdbx_strand_id
1 'polypeptide(L)' 'TMAGVLGQLLAAPVVATLRMLGRYAWRKMMDLPPFPDPDPGAVPHPPSPVKWPDVKAWLRRVQRKKK' A
#
# COMPACT_ATOMS: atom_id res chain seq x y z
N THR A 1 -13.73 11.30 -18.34
CA THR A 1 -13.01 10.14 -18.90
C THR A 1 -13.23 8.92 -18.02
N MET A 2 -14.23 8.09 -18.33
CA MET A 2 -14.62 6.95 -17.47
C MET A 2 -13.53 5.89 -17.33
N ALA A 3 -12.74 5.64 -18.38
CA ALA A 3 -11.62 4.70 -18.36
C ALA A 3 -10.51 5.05 -17.35
N GLY A 4 -10.25 6.35 -17.13
CA GLY A 4 -9.20 6.79 -16.21
C GLY A 4 -9.54 6.53 -14.73
N VAL A 5 -10.79 6.78 -14.33
CA VAL A 5 -11.26 6.52 -12.96
C VAL A 5 -11.29 5.03 -12.66
N LEU A 6 -11.72 4.22 -13.63
CA LEU A 6 -11.67 2.76 -13.52
C LEU A 6 -10.22 2.29 -13.35
N GLY A 7 -9.27 2.79 -14.15
CA GLY A 7 -7.85 2.48 -13.99
C GLY A 7 -7.30 2.83 -12.61
N GLN A 8 -7.73 3.96 -12.02
CA GLN A 8 -7.29 4.35 -10.68
C GLN A 8 -7.86 3.45 -9.57
N LEU A 9 -9.09 2.98 -9.72
CA LEU A 9 -9.68 2.00 -8.79
C LEU A 9 -8.95 0.65 -8.86
N LEU A 10 -8.63 0.20 -10.08
CA LEU A 10 -7.87 -1.03 -10.30
C LEU A 10 -6.38 -0.90 -9.96
N ALA A 11 -5.82 0.31 -9.88
CA ALA A 11 -4.40 0.49 -9.60
C ALA A 11 -3.97 -0.14 -8.26
N ALA A 12 -4.82 -0.06 -7.23
CA ALA A 12 -4.51 -0.64 -5.93
C ALA A 12 -4.29 -2.18 -6.01
N PRO A 13 -5.25 -2.99 -6.50
CA PRO A 13 -5.03 -4.43 -6.63
C PRO A 13 -3.95 -4.79 -7.66
N VAL A 14 -3.81 -4.03 -8.77
CA VAL A 14 -2.76 -4.28 -9.78
C VAL A 14 -1.36 -4.06 -9.20
N VAL A 15 -1.16 -3.00 -8.42
CA VAL A 15 0.13 -2.76 -7.73
C VAL A 15 0.38 -3.82 -6.66
N ALA A 16 -0.68 -4.28 -5.96
CA ALA A 16 -0.55 -5.35 -4.98
C ALA A 16 -0.09 -6.67 -5.62
N THR A 17 -0.68 -7.08 -6.75
CA THR A 17 -0.28 -8.28 -7.48
C THR A 17 1.13 -8.14 -8.04
N LEU A 18 1.47 -6.97 -8.61
CA LEU A 18 2.82 -6.70 -9.12
C LEU A 18 3.87 -6.75 -7.99
N ARG A 19 3.58 -6.21 -6.80
CA ARG A 19 4.45 -6.32 -5.63
C ARG A 19 4.59 -7.74 -5.11
N MET A 20 3.54 -8.56 -5.21
CA MET A 20 3.59 -9.96 -4.82
C MET A 20 4.46 -10.77 -5.80
N LEU A 21 4.22 -10.63 -7.10
CA LEU A 21 5.00 -11.28 -8.15
C LEU A 21 6.45 -10.80 -8.17
N GLY A 22 6.69 -9.51 -8.02
CA GLY A 22 8.05 -8.94 -7.97
C GLY A 22 8.84 -9.45 -6.77
N ARG A 23 8.24 -9.50 -5.57
CA ARG A 23 8.91 -10.09 -4.40
C ARG A 23 9.20 -11.58 -4.58
N TYR A 24 8.28 -12.33 -5.19
CA TYR A 24 8.48 -13.74 -5.48
C TYR A 24 9.61 -13.95 -6.50
N ALA A 25 9.57 -13.23 -7.62
CA ALA A 25 10.58 -13.33 -8.68
C ALA A 25 11.96 -12.93 -8.16
N TRP A 26 12.05 -11.83 -7.40
CA TRP A 26 13.30 -11.39 -6.76
C TRP A 26 13.87 -12.44 -5.80
N ARG A 27 13.03 -13.00 -4.92
CA ARG A 27 13.47 -14.07 -4.00
C ARG A 27 13.92 -15.32 -4.75
N LYS A 28 13.20 -15.72 -5.79
CA LYS A 28 13.55 -16.87 -6.63
C LYS A 28 14.86 -16.67 -7.39
N MET A 29 15.16 -15.44 -7.82
CA MET A 29 16.45 -15.12 -8.46
C MET A 29 17.62 -15.07 -7.48
N MET A 30 17.37 -14.80 -6.20
CA MET A 30 18.40 -14.78 -5.16
C MET A 30 18.49 -16.11 -4.39
N ASP A 31 17.85 -17.18 -4.87
CA ASP A 31 17.72 -18.48 -4.19
C ASP A 31 17.25 -18.37 -2.72
N LEU A 32 16.54 -17.28 -2.39
CA LEU A 32 15.99 -17.04 -1.07
C LEU A 32 14.64 -17.76 -0.93
N PRO A 33 14.30 -18.23 0.28
CA PRO A 33 13.01 -18.86 0.52
C PRO A 33 11.88 -17.88 0.15
N PRO A 34 10.91 -18.29 -0.70
CA PRO A 34 9.87 -17.40 -1.23
C PRO A 34 8.98 -16.81 -0.13
N PHE A 35 8.82 -17.56 0.97
CA PHE A 35 8.16 -17.16 2.19
C PHE A 35 9.20 -17.19 3.31
N PRO A 36 9.67 -16.03 3.82
CA PRO A 36 10.55 -16.01 4.96
C PRO A 36 9.77 -16.54 6.16
N ASP A 37 10.42 -17.36 6.97
CA ASP A 37 9.88 -17.72 8.26
C ASP A 37 9.59 -16.44 9.05
N PRO A 38 8.49 -16.40 9.83
CA PRO A 38 8.21 -15.27 10.70
C PRO A 38 9.43 -15.07 11.59
N ASP A 39 10.04 -13.88 11.50
CA ASP A 39 11.24 -13.56 12.24
C ASP A 39 10.94 -13.77 13.74
N PRO A 40 11.63 -14.71 14.43
CA PRO A 40 11.34 -15.02 15.83
C PRO A 40 11.61 -13.82 16.75
N GLY A 41 12.33 -12.81 16.27
CA GLY A 41 12.55 -11.53 16.95
C GLY A 41 11.58 -10.41 16.54
N ALA A 42 10.61 -10.66 15.65
CA ALA A 42 9.56 -9.71 15.35
C ALA A 42 8.65 -9.54 16.57
N VAL A 43 9.08 -8.65 17.47
CA VAL A 43 8.27 -8.20 18.60
C VAL A 43 6.92 -7.76 18.02
N PRO A 44 5.79 -8.31 18.48
CA PRO A 44 4.48 -7.79 18.11
C PRO A 44 4.47 -6.32 18.52
N HIS A 45 4.66 -5.44 17.54
CA HIS A 45 4.54 -4.02 17.80
C HIS A 45 3.08 -3.82 18.20
N PRO A 46 2.80 -3.22 19.38
CA PRO A 46 1.43 -2.88 19.72
C PRO A 46 0.86 -2.07 18.55
N PRO A 47 -0.35 -2.39 18.07
CA PRO A 47 -0.93 -1.68 16.94
C PRO A 47 -0.87 -0.19 17.28
N SER A 48 -0.03 0.55 16.56
CA SER A 48 0.05 1.98 16.75
C SER A 48 -1.35 2.51 16.47
N PRO A 49 -1.92 3.38 17.33
CA PRO A 49 -3.25 3.92 17.10
C PRO A 49 -3.25 4.57 15.73
N VAL A 50 -3.92 3.94 14.77
CA VAL A 50 -3.98 4.42 13.39
C VAL A 50 -4.82 5.69 13.44
N LYS A 51 -4.15 6.84 13.57
CA LYS A 51 -4.81 8.13 13.58
C LYS A 51 -5.29 8.36 12.16
N TRP A 52 -6.59 8.19 11.94
CA TRP A 52 -7.21 8.48 10.66
C TRP A 52 -6.87 9.92 10.27
N PRO A 53 -6.37 10.15 9.04
CA PRO A 53 -6.16 11.52 8.59
C PRO A 53 -7.50 12.26 8.66
N ASP A 54 -7.48 13.47 9.21
CA ASP A 54 -8.67 14.31 9.30
C ASP A 54 -9.11 14.73 7.89
N VAL A 55 -9.99 13.94 7.30
CA VAL A 55 -10.54 14.12 5.95
C VAL A 55 -11.21 15.49 5.82
N LYS A 56 -11.82 16.01 6.89
CA LYS A 56 -12.44 17.34 6.90
C LYS A 56 -11.38 18.44 6.80
N ALA A 57 -10.24 18.29 7.48
CA ALA A 57 -9.12 19.22 7.35
C ALA A 57 -8.53 19.23 5.92
N TRP A 58 -8.44 18.06 5.28
CA TRP A 58 -8.01 17.96 3.89
C TRP A 58 -8.99 18.64 2.92
N LEU A 59 -10.30 18.38 3.06
CA LEU A 59 -11.33 19.02 2.23
C LEU A 59 -11.34 20.54 2.36
N ARG A 60 -11.20 21.07 3.59
CA ARG A 60 -11.06 22.52 3.82
C ARG A 60 -9.86 23.10 3.08
N ARG A 61 -8.73 22.40 3.07
CA ARG A 61 -7.51 22.83 2.37
C ARG A 61 -7.70 22.84 0.85
N VAL A 62 -8.36 21.83 0.30
CA VAL A 62 -8.65 21.73 -1.14
C VAL A 62 -9.62 22.84 -1.59
N GLN A 63 -10.65 23.13 -0.80
CA GLN A 63 -11.62 24.18 -1.12
C GLN A 63 -11.01 25.59 -1.05
N ARG A 64 -10.05 25.81 -0.16
CA ARG A 64 -9.43 27.13 0.05
C ARG A 64 -8.46 27.56 -1.07
N LYS A 65 -7.93 26.61 -1.86
CA LYS A 65 -7.07 26.91 -3.02
C LYS A 65 -7.84 27.32 -4.28
N LYS A 66 -9.17 27.27 -4.25
CA LYS A 66 -10.03 27.55 -5.41
C LYS A 66 -10.64 28.97 -5.40
N LYS A 67 -10.25 29.81 -4.44
CA LYS A 67 -10.60 31.23 -4.35
C LYS A 67 -9.32 32.04 -4.45
#